data_AF-A0A2I0VGW2-F1
#
_entry.id   AF-A0A2I0VGW2-F1
#
_cell.length_a   1.000
_cell.length_b   1.000
_cell.length_c   1.000
_cell.angle_alpha   90.00
_cell.angle_beta   90.00
_cell.angle_gamma   90.00
#
_symmetry.space_group_name_H-M   'P 1'
#
loop_
_entity.id
_entity.type
_entity.pdbx_description
1 polymer ?
#
loop_
_entity_poly.entity_id
_entity_poly.type
_entity_poly.pdbx_seq_one_letter_code
_entity_poly.pdbx_strand_id
1 'polypeptide(L)'
;MMVISNKRAAAFSLLAFVVFLHPLHGRAIGANQTSRRRTPAIIIFGDSIVDPGNNNVILTTIKCNFPPYGKDFVGHKATGRFSNGKIPSDIIASQLGIKEYVPAYLGTELSAYDLITGVSFASGGCGFDPLTSQLVSVLSMDDQLDLFIEYKEKVKAIVGEKKAAYITNNSEYLVVTGTDDLANTYFTTPFRRLEYDLPSYINFTVQSASTFIQKLYHLGARKIRVVGAPPIGCLPSQRTLAGGIERICDPTYNQAATFLNSQLSKEMQKLNSTLPKSKILYIDMYTPLLDIILHPSNYEQKTEEVEGDREEPLDPELKPIASSQDVRSMINYSMQPECTTSPLALHRSILWLGISNVAHSDWSPDDFLHPVSGRLSASSLRTTFCIWSPHRIVRPAG
;
A
#
# COMPACT_ATOMS: atom_id res chain seq x y z
N MET A 1 57.62 -69.01 -57.45
CA MET A 1 57.38 -68.58 -58.85
C MET A 1 56.32 -67.50 -58.86
N MET A 2 56.60 -66.43 -59.61
CA MET A 2 55.66 -65.50 -60.25
C MET A 2 54.66 -64.66 -59.41
N VAL A 3 55.00 -63.37 -59.36
CA VAL A 3 54.12 -62.20 -59.50
C VAL A 3 53.13 -62.37 -60.67
N ILE A 4 51.92 -61.80 -60.57
CA ILE A 4 51.07 -61.16 -61.61
C ILE A 4 49.76 -60.73 -60.87
N SER A 5 49.55 -59.48 -60.44
CA SER A 5 49.05 -58.31 -61.20
C SER A 5 47.89 -58.62 -62.14
N ASN A 6 46.68 -58.09 -61.87
CA ASN A 6 45.89 -57.56 -62.97
C ASN A 6 45.13 -56.28 -62.63
N LYS A 7 45.28 -55.33 -63.54
CA LYS A 7 44.78 -53.95 -63.53
C LYS A 7 43.66 -53.82 -64.58
N ARG A 8 42.87 -52.73 -64.46
CA ARG A 8 42.04 -52.04 -65.48
C ARG A 8 40.69 -52.72 -65.76
N ALA A 9 39.58 -52.01 -66.00
CA ALA A 9 39.36 -50.67 -66.55
C ALA A 9 38.02 -50.10 -65.98
N ALA A 10 37.91 -48.80 -65.63
CA ALA A 10 37.36 -47.68 -66.45
C ALA A 10 35.92 -47.94 -66.94
N ALA A 11 34.95 -47.03 -66.97
CA ALA A 11 34.69 -45.63 -66.60
C ALA A 11 33.17 -45.46 -66.83
N PHE A 12 32.35 -44.68 -66.13
CA PHE A 12 32.09 -43.25 -66.30
C PHE A 12 30.79 -42.98 -65.54
N SER A 13 30.76 -42.01 -64.64
CA SER A 13 29.77 -40.92 -64.70
C SER A 13 30.07 -39.89 -63.62
N LEU A 14 30.47 -38.74 -64.14
CA LEU A 14 30.48 -37.44 -63.49
C LEU A 14 29.11 -37.16 -62.86
N LEU A 15 29.06 -36.91 -61.56
CA LEU A 15 28.17 -35.88 -61.04
C LEU A 15 28.87 -35.19 -59.87
N ALA A 16 29.42 -34.02 -60.17
CA ALA A 16 29.90 -33.10 -59.17
C ALA A 16 28.70 -32.60 -58.35
N PHE A 17 28.75 -32.73 -57.02
CA PHE A 17 28.06 -31.78 -56.16
C PHE A 17 28.99 -31.38 -55.01
N VAL A 18 29.28 -30.10 -55.03
CA VAL A 18 30.19 -29.36 -54.16
C VAL A 18 29.73 -29.48 -52.70
N VAL A 19 30.66 -29.86 -51.83
CA VAL A 19 30.53 -29.77 -50.38
C VAL A 19 30.45 -28.29 -50.01
N PHE A 20 29.23 -27.75 -49.86
CA PHE A 20 29.03 -26.51 -49.13
C PHE A 20 29.06 -26.83 -47.63
N LEU A 21 30.21 -26.55 -47.02
CA LEU A 21 30.33 -26.30 -45.58
C LEU A 21 29.44 -25.09 -45.24
N HIS A 22 28.16 -25.32 -44.97
CA HIS A 22 27.37 -24.31 -44.29
C HIS A 22 27.78 -24.29 -42.82
N PRO A 23 28.25 -23.15 -42.27
CA PRO A 23 28.34 -22.99 -40.84
C PRO A 23 26.90 -23.09 -40.32
N LEU A 24 26.63 -24.16 -39.58
CA LEU A 24 25.48 -24.24 -38.68
C LEU A 24 25.65 -23.10 -37.68
N HIS A 25 25.14 -21.93 -38.07
CA HIS A 25 24.88 -20.83 -37.17
C HIS A 25 23.89 -21.38 -36.16
N GLY A 26 24.42 -21.76 -35.00
CA GLY A 26 23.62 -21.88 -33.79
C GLY A 26 22.81 -20.60 -33.71
N ARG A 27 21.49 -20.73 -33.92
CA ARG A 27 20.56 -19.70 -33.49
C ARG A 27 20.74 -19.64 -31.99
N ALA A 28 21.57 -18.70 -31.53
CA ALA A 28 21.47 -18.18 -30.20
C ALA A 28 19.98 -17.85 -30.02
N ILE A 29 19.29 -18.64 -29.20
CA ILE A 29 18.01 -18.23 -28.65
C ILE A 29 18.36 -16.89 -28.01
N GLY A 30 17.89 -15.83 -28.66
CA GLY A 30 18.20 -14.47 -28.29
C GLY A 30 17.99 -14.37 -26.79
N ALA A 31 19.03 -13.87 -26.11
CA ALA A 31 18.92 -13.43 -24.74
C ALA A 31 17.57 -12.73 -24.62
N ASN A 32 16.68 -13.34 -23.82
CA ASN A 32 15.37 -12.80 -23.51
C ASN A 32 15.61 -11.31 -23.27
N GLN A 33 14.98 -10.43 -24.07
CA GLN A 33 15.09 -9.00 -23.85
C GLN A 33 14.62 -8.79 -22.43
N THR A 34 15.56 -8.73 -21.49
CA THR A 34 15.31 -8.24 -20.16
C THR A 34 14.92 -6.81 -20.42
N SER A 35 13.61 -6.56 -20.46
CA SER A 35 13.04 -5.24 -20.23
C SER A 35 13.94 -4.61 -19.17
N ARG A 36 14.75 -3.64 -19.60
CA ARG A 36 15.77 -3.07 -18.74
C ARG A 36 14.98 -2.32 -17.68
N ARG A 37 14.75 -2.98 -16.52
CA ARG A 37 13.95 -2.41 -15.42
C ARG A 37 14.46 -0.99 -15.19
N ARG A 38 13.63 0.01 -15.47
CA ARG A 38 14.02 1.43 -15.34
C ARG A 38 14.37 1.79 -13.89
N THR A 39 13.83 1.02 -12.94
CA THR A 39 14.02 1.18 -11.51
C THR A 39 14.45 -0.18 -10.91
N PRO A 40 15.53 -0.24 -10.12
CA PRO A 40 16.02 -1.49 -9.53
C PRO A 40 15.17 -1.99 -8.35
N ALA A 41 14.65 -1.08 -7.51
CA ALA A 41 13.86 -1.41 -6.34
C ALA A 41 12.82 -0.34 -6.01
N ILE A 42 11.83 -0.71 -5.21
CA ILE A 42 10.86 0.20 -4.61
C ILE A 42 10.91 0.07 -3.09
N ILE A 43 11.10 1.17 -2.39
CA ILE A 43 11.29 1.22 -0.94
C ILE A 43 10.16 2.05 -0.34
N ILE A 44 9.45 1.49 0.63
CA ILE A 44 8.18 2.05 1.12
C ILE A 44 8.30 2.45 2.59
N PHE A 45 7.80 3.63 2.91
CA PHE A 45 7.65 4.18 4.25
C PHE A 45 6.22 4.68 4.43
N GLY A 46 5.70 4.64 5.64
CA GLY A 46 4.37 5.19 5.90
C GLY A 46 3.55 4.47 6.94
N ASP A 47 2.24 4.55 6.74
CA ASP A 47 1.20 4.05 7.64
C ASP A 47 0.51 2.80 7.10
N SER A 48 -0.72 2.58 7.59
CA SER A 48 -1.58 1.43 7.27
C SER A 48 -1.90 1.30 5.78
N ILE A 49 -1.89 2.40 5.01
CA ILE A 49 -2.16 2.38 3.57
C ILE A 49 -1.15 1.49 2.85
N VAL A 50 0.08 1.41 3.34
CA VAL A 50 1.18 0.72 2.67
C VAL A 50 1.93 -0.28 3.56
N ASP A 51 1.35 -0.67 4.70
CA ASP A 51 1.87 -1.70 5.59
C ASP A 51 1.46 -3.12 5.13
N PRO A 52 2.40 -3.97 4.68
CA PRO A 52 2.11 -5.34 4.30
C PRO A 52 2.02 -6.32 5.48
N GLY A 53 2.35 -5.90 6.70
CA GLY A 53 2.30 -6.69 7.92
C GLY A 53 3.44 -6.49 8.92
N ASN A 54 4.18 -5.38 8.88
CA ASN A 54 5.23 -5.08 9.87
C ASN A 54 4.64 -5.05 11.29
N ASN A 55 3.43 -4.51 11.44
CA ASN A 55 2.75 -4.44 12.74
C ASN A 55 2.52 -5.81 13.39
N ASN A 56 2.54 -6.92 12.65
CA ASN A 56 2.25 -8.25 13.18
C ASN A 56 3.19 -8.65 14.34
N VAL A 57 4.45 -8.25 14.26
CA VAL A 57 5.50 -8.63 15.21
C VAL A 57 5.80 -7.55 16.25
N ILE A 58 5.04 -6.46 16.24
CA ILE A 58 5.14 -5.38 17.21
C ILE A 58 4.03 -5.56 18.26
N LEU A 59 4.28 -5.15 19.50
CA LEU A 59 3.29 -5.16 20.57
C LEU A 59 2.33 -3.96 20.42
N THR A 60 1.35 -4.11 19.54
CA THR A 60 0.30 -3.12 19.27
C THR A 60 -1.05 -3.80 19.06
N THR A 61 -2.14 -3.06 19.23
CA THR A 61 -3.50 -3.47 18.82
C THR A 61 -3.80 -3.16 17.36
N ILE A 62 -2.96 -2.36 16.69
CA ILE A 62 -3.15 -1.94 15.30
C ILE A 62 -2.62 -3.03 14.37
N LYS A 63 -3.43 -4.07 14.14
CA LYS A 63 -3.08 -5.23 13.30
C LYS A 63 -4.24 -5.60 12.39
N CYS A 64 -3.93 -6.16 11.23
CA CYS A 64 -4.90 -6.69 10.25
C CYS A 64 -4.54 -8.12 9.83
N ASN A 65 -4.09 -8.94 10.77
CA ASN A 65 -3.68 -10.34 10.56
C ASN A 65 -4.77 -11.35 10.96
N PHE A 66 -6.04 -10.95 10.84
CA PHE A 66 -7.21 -11.75 11.15
C PHE A 66 -8.32 -11.51 10.11
N PRO A 67 -9.33 -12.38 9.98
CA PRO A 67 -10.47 -12.13 9.06
C PRO A 67 -11.26 -10.86 9.45
N PRO A 68 -11.80 -10.09 8.49
CA PRO A 68 -11.94 -10.41 7.07
C PRO A 68 -10.73 -10.04 6.20
N TYR A 69 -9.65 -9.49 6.77
CA TYR A 69 -8.47 -9.08 6.02
C TYR A 69 -7.87 -10.22 5.21
N GLY A 70 -7.31 -9.89 4.05
CA GLY A 70 -6.73 -10.86 3.13
C GLY A 70 -7.74 -11.80 2.44
N LYS A 71 -9.06 -11.58 2.56
CA LYS A 71 -10.09 -12.39 1.87
C LYS A 71 -9.89 -12.46 0.37
N ASP A 72 -9.43 -11.40 -0.27
CA ASP A 72 -9.18 -11.32 -1.72
C ASP A 72 -7.67 -11.44 -2.04
N PHE A 73 -6.83 -11.70 -1.04
CA PHE A 73 -5.39 -11.87 -1.19
C PHE A 73 -5.07 -13.32 -1.56
N VAL A 74 -3.86 -13.55 -2.08
CA VAL A 74 -3.44 -14.90 -2.49
C VAL A 74 -3.53 -15.86 -1.30
N GLY A 75 -4.23 -16.98 -1.53
CA GLY A 75 -4.50 -17.98 -0.49
C GLY A 75 -5.52 -17.56 0.57
N HIS A 76 -6.28 -16.49 0.37
CA HIS A 76 -7.30 -15.97 1.30
C HIS A 76 -6.77 -15.74 2.72
N LYS A 77 -5.51 -15.29 2.83
CA LYS A 77 -4.79 -15.17 4.09
C LYS A 77 -4.59 -13.72 4.49
N ALA A 78 -4.99 -13.39 5.72
CA ALA A 78 -4.65 -12.13 6.37
C ALA A 78 -3.13 -12.05 6.61
N THR A 79 -2.43 -11.20 5.86
CA THR A 79 -0.98 -11.02 6.03
C THR A 79 -0.63 -9.89 6.99
N GLY A 80 -1.61 -9.12 7.48
CA GLY A 80 -1.35 -7.84 8.16
C GLY A 80 -1.57 -6.62 7.26
N ARG A 81 -1.84 -6.81 5.95
CA ARG A 81 -2.32 -5.75 5.06
C ARG A 81 -3.66 -5.22 5.57
N PHE A 82 -3.80 -3.90 5.66
CA PHE A 82 -5.05 -3.22 6.01
C PHE A 82 -6.04 -3.21 4.82
N SER A 83 -6.18 -4.34 4.15
CA SER A 83 -7.02 -4.53 2.97
C SER A 83 -7.41 -6.01 2.84
N ASN A 84 -8.46 -6.29 2.07
CA ASN A 84 -8.76 -7.64 1.65
C ASN A 84 -7.75 -8.19 0.65
N GLY A 85 -6.99 -7.35 -0.05
CA GLY A 85 -6.12 -7.75 -1.15
C GLY A 85 -4.82 -6.96 -1.19
N LYS A 86 -4.37 -6.66 -2.42
CA LYS A 86 -3.18 -5.84 -2.66
C LYS A 86 -3.35 -4.44 -2.07
N ILE A 87 -2.29 -3.94 -1.44
CA ILE A 87 -2.20 -2.53 -1.02
C ILE A 87 -1.60 -1.67 -2.15
N PRO A 88 -1.78 -0.33 -2.15
CA PRO A 88 -1.22 0.56 -3.17
C PRO A 88 0.26 0.33 -3.52
N SER A 89 1.10 -0.01 -2.53
CA SER A 89 2.52 -0.31 -2.77
C SER A 89 2.71 -1.56 -3.63
N ASP A 90 1.88 -2.61 -3.48
CA ASP A 90 1.90 -3.81 -4.33
C ASP A 90 1.51 -3.46 -5.77
N ILE A 91 0.46 -2.65 -5.94
CA ILE A 91 -0.05 -2.24 -7.26
C ILE A 91 1.03 -1.45 -8.01
N ILE A 92 1.65 -0.46 -7.35
CA ILE A 92 2.73 0.34 -7.93
C ILE A 92 3.95 -0.53 -8.27
N ALA A 93 4.37 -1.41 -7.36
CA ALA A 93 5.52 -2.29 -7.59
C ALA A 93 5.30 -3.23 -8.80
N SER A 94 4.08 -3.76 -8.94
CA SER A 94 3.68 -4.61 -10.04
C SER A 94 3.68 -3.85 -11.37
N GLN A 95 3.07 -2.66 -11.41
CA GLN A 95 3.04 -1.80 -12.60
C GLN A 95 4.45 -1.38 -13.06
N LEU A 96 5.38 -1.20 -12.11
CA LEU A 96 6.80 -0.94 -12.42
C LEU A 96 7.58 -2.18 -12.86
N GLY A 97 6.98 -3.37 -12.83
CA GLY A 97 7.61 -4.65 -13.17
C GLY A 97 8.72 -5.07 -12.20
N ILE A 98 8.66 -4.59 -10.95
CA ILE A 98 9.67 -4.87 -9.92
C ILE A 98 9.33 -6.19 -9.21
N LYS A 99 8.11 -6.28 -8.67
CA LYS A 99 7.59 -7.45 -7.96
C LYS A 99 6.07 -7.34 -7.82
N GLU A 100 5.42 -8.48 -7.64
CA GLU A 100 3.97 -8.57 -7.51
C GLU A 100 3.47 -8.10 -6.13
N TYR A 101 4.22 -8.41 -5.07
CA TYR A 101 3.90 -8.05 -3.69
C TYR A 101 5.14 -7.49 -3.00
N VAL A 102 5.00 -6.36 -2.31
CA VAL A 102 6.05 -5.78 -1.48
C VAL A 102 5.99 -6.44 -0.09
N PRO A 103 7.07 -7.08 0.38
CA PRO A 103 7.06 -7.74 1.68
C PRO A 103 7.27 -6.74 2.82
N ALA A 104 6.80 -7.12 4.02
CA ALA A 104 7.15 -6.45 5.27
C ALA A 104 8.65 -6.66 5.54
N TYR A 105 9.32 -5.65 6.06
CA TYR A 105 10.70 -5.81 6.50
C TYR A 105 10.80 -6.67 7.76
N LEU A 106 9.85 -6.50 8.69
CA LEU A 106 9.78 -7.24 9.94
C LEU A 106 8.91 -8.49 9.81
N GLY A 107 9.27 -9.54 10.56
CA GLY A 107 8.45 -10.75 10.69
C GLY A 107 8.31 -11.60 9.43
N THR A 108 9.12 -11.33 8.40
CA THR A 108 9.14 -12.05 7.13
C THR A 108 10.53 -12.64 6.89
N GLU A 109 10.60 -13.88 6.42
CA GLU A 109 11.85 -14.45 5.90
C GLU A 109 12.14 -13.87 4.52
N LEU A 110 12.98 -12.83 4.48
CA LEU A 110 13.29 -12.11 3.25
C LEU A 110 14.38 -12.82 2.45
N SER A 111 14.10 -13.10 1.17
CA SER A 111 15.13 -13.58 0.26
C SER A 111 16.09 -12.44 -0.14
N ALA A 112 17.24 -12.81 -0.71
CA ALA A 112 18.14 -11.83 -1.32
C ALA A 112 17.43 -11.03 -2.42
N TYR A 113 16.54 -11.66 -3.20
CA TYR A 113 15.74 -10.98 -4.21
C TYR A 113 14.83 -9.92 -3.58
N ASP A 114 14.16 -10.24 -2.48
CA ASP A 114 13.27 -9.30 -1.79
C ASP A 114 14.02 -8.07 -1.33
N LEU A 115 15.16 -8.28 -0.67
CA LEU A 115 16.01 -7.20 -0.20
C LEU A 115 16.54 -6.35 -1.36
N ILE A 116 17.10 -6.92 -2.43
CA ILE A 116 17.68 -6.10 -3.52
C ILE A 116 16.64 -5.38 -4.37
N THR A 117 15.37 -5.82 -4.35
CA THR A 117 14.27 -5.21 -5.10
C THR A 117 13.32 -4.38 -4.21
N GLY A 118 13.61 -4.29 -2.91
CA GLY A 118 12.97 -3.37 -1.96
C GLY A 118 11.83 -3.96 -1.14
N VAL A 119 11.56 -3.33 -0.01
CA VAL A 119 10.65 -3.78 1.05
C VAL A 119 9.82 -2.60 1.57
N SER A 120 8.84 -2.88 2.43
CA SER A 120 8.12 -1.85 3.17
C SER A 120 8.55 -1.82 4.63
N PHE A 121 8.86 -0.62 5.12
CA PHE A 121 9.07 -0.30 6.53
C PHE A 121 7.81 0.29 7.18
N ALA A 122 6.75 0.51 6.41
CA ALA A 122 5.53 1.15 6.87
C ALA A 122 4.89 0.40 8.05
N SER A 123 4.24 1.15 8.94
CA SER A 123 3.64 0.64 10.16
C SER A 123 2.27 1.27 10.34
N GLY A 124 1.21 0.46 10.39
CA GLY A 124 -0.16 0.95 10.60
C GLY A 124 -0.28 1.84 11.84
N GLY A 125 -0.93 3.01 11.73
CA GLY A 125 -1.05 3.99 12.81
C GLY A 125 0.11 4.98 12.90
N CYS A 126 1.07 4.93 11.98
CA CYS A 126 2.20 5.85 11.93
C CYS A 126 1.79 7.24 11.40
N GLY A 127 2.44 8.27 11.94
CA GLY A 127 2.28 9.66 11.54
C GLY A 127 3.62 10.39 11.44
N PHE A 128 3.65 11.55 10.78
CA PHE A 128 4.81 12.44 10.84
C PHE A 128 4.97 13.06 12.23
N ASP A 129 3.88 13.21 12.97
CA ASP A 129 3.91 13.54 14.39
C ASP A 129 4.32 12.30 15.21
N PRO A 130 5.44 12.33 15.95
CA PRO A 130 5.87 11.20 16.78
C PRO A 130 4.81 10.76 17.79
N LEU A 131 3.99 11.69 18.29
CA LEU A 131 2.92 11.36 19.25
C LEU A 131 1.90 10.40 18.63
N THR A 132 1.59 10.54 17.34
CA THR A 132 0.65 9.67 16.62
C THR A 132 1.04 8.20 16.75
N SER A 133 2.33 7.90 16.53
CA SER A 133 2.84 6.53 16.62
C SER A 133 2.93 6.05 18.07
N GLN A 134 3.31 6.96 18.98
CA GLN A 134 3.42 6.67 20.41
C GLN A 134 2.09 6.26 21.05
N LEU A 135 0.99 6.93 20.69
CA LEU A 135 -0.35 6.68 21.24
C LEU A 135 -0.84 5.25 21.02
N VAL A 136 -0.38 4.60 19.95
CA VAL A 136 -0.80 3.24 19.57
C VAL A 136 0.35 2.23 19.55
N SER A 137 1.54 2.62 20.05
CA SER A 137 2.72 1.76 20.19
C SER A 137 3.17 1.09 18.88
N VAL A 138 3.30 1.89 17.82
CA VAL A 138 3.73 1.44 16.48
C VAL A 138 5.03 2.13 16.06
N LEU A 139 5.62 1.73 14.93
CA LEU A 139 6.88 2.35 14.48
C LEU A 139 6.64 3.80 14.07
N SER A 140 7.43 4.71 14.64
CA SER A 140 7.51 6.09 14.19
C SER A 140 8.24 6.19 12.85
N MET A 141 8.13 7.33 12.17
CA MET A 141 8.89 7.57 10.93
C MET A 141 10.42 7.48 11.16
N ASP A 142 10.91 7.83 12.36
CA ASP A 142 12.33 7.68 12.69
C ASP A 142 12.71 6.20 12.89
N ASP A 143 11.87 5.39 13.54
CA ASP A 143 12.09 3.93 13.63
C ASP A 143 12.14 3.29 12.22
N GLN A 144 11.28 3.74 11.29
CA GLN A 144 11.31 3.27 9.91
C GLN A 144 12.60 3.66 9.19
N LEU A 145 13.19 4.83 9.48
CA LEU A 145 14.52 5.21 8.95
C LEU A 145 15.62 4.32 9.52
N ASP A 146 15.57 3.99 10.81
CA ASP A 146 16.56 3.11 11.43
C ASP A 146 16.54 1.71 10.81
N LEU A 147 15.34 1.16 10.56
CA LEU A 147 15.19 -0.09 9.81
C LEU A 147 15.74 0.03 8.38
N PHE A 148 15.57 1.18 7.73
CA PHE A 148 16.14 1.41 6.41
C PHE A 148 17.68 1.47 6.42
N ILE A 149 18.28 2.06 7.46
CA ILE A 149 19.73 2.08 7.64
C ILE A 149 20.25 0.64 7.77
N GLU A 150 19.61 -0.18 8.60
CA GLU A 150 19.95 -1.60 8.74
C GLU A 150 19.80 -2.37 7.41
N TYR A 151 18.67 -2.16 6.73
CA TYR A 151 18.40 -2.77 5.42
C TYR A 151 19.49 -2.44 4.40
N LYS A 152 20.01 -1.22 4.37
CA LYS A 152 21.08 -0.83 3.44
C LYS A 152 22.35 -1.64 3.68
N GLU A 153 22.71 -1.91 4.93
CA GLU A 153 23.87 -2.75 5.25
C GLU A 153 23.63 -4.21 4.82
N LYS A 154 22.41 -4.74 4.99
CA LYS A 154 22.05 -6.07 4.47
C LYS A 154 22.17 -6.15 2.95
N VAL A 155 21.66 -5.14 2.22
CA VAL A 155 21.80 -5.07 0.76
C VAL A 155 23.27 -4.96 0.36
N LYS A 156 24.07 -4.13 1.06
CA LYS A 156 25.52 -4.01 0.84
C LYS A 156 26.24 -5.33 1.04
N ALA A 157 25.88 -6.13 2.03
CA ALA A 157 26.44 -7.46 2.25
C ALA A 157 26.13 -8.44 1.10
N ILE A 158 24.95 -8.33 0.48
CA ILE A 158 24.53 -9.23 -0.62
C ILE A 158 25.19 -8.86 -1.95
N VAL A 159 25.21 -7.57 -2.30
CA VAL A 159 25.60 -7.13 -3.66
C VAL A 159 26.90 -6.33 -3.73
N GLY A 160 27.53 -6.06 -2.58
CA GLY A 160 28.68 -5.19 -2.47
C GLY A 160 28.33 -3.70 -2.55
N GLU A 161 29.27 -2.87 -2.11
CA GLU A 161 29.08 -1.42 -1.91
C GLU A 161 28.64 -0.67 -3.17
N LYS A 162 29.33 -0.89 -4.29
CA LYS A 162 29.04 -0.18 -5.56
C LYS A 162 27.60 -0.43 -6.03
N LYS A 163 27.15 -1.69 -5.97
CA LYS A 163 25.80 -2.08 -6.42
C LYS A 163 24.72 -1.67 -5.42
N ALA A 164 25.00 -1.72 -4.12
CA ALA A 164 24.09 -1.21 -3.10
C ALA A 164 23.88 0.30 -3.21
N ALA A 165 24.94 1.07 -3.47
CA ALA A 165 24.84 2.50 -3.76
C ALA A 165 24.04 2.76 -5.04
N TYR A 166 24.23 1.96 -6.08
CA TYR A 166 23.42 2.03 -7.30
C TYR A 166 21.93 1.78 -7.02
N ILE A 167 21.58 0.72 -6.28
CA ILE A 167 20.20 0.41 -5.89
C ILE A 167 19.63 1.60 -5.11
N THR A 168 20.30 2.03 -4.05
CA THR A 168 19.85 3.14 -3.19
C THR A 168 19.57 4.42 -4.00
N ASN A 169 20.50 4.83 -4.86
CA ASN A 169 20.39 6.08 -5.60
C ASN A 169 19.38 6.03 -6.76
N ASN A 170 19.02 4.83 -7.25
CA ASN A 170 18.16 4.67 -8.43
C ASN A 170 16.79 4.04 -8.12
N SER A 171 16.51 3.71 -6.87
CA SER A 171 15.21 3.17 -6.43
C SER A 171 14.12 4.24 -6.39
N GLU A 172 12.85 3.82 -6.48
CA GLU A 172 11.71 4.67 -6.14
C GLU A 172 11.44 4.56 -4.64
N TYR A 173 11.19 5.69 -3.99
CA TYR A 173 10.83 5.78 -2.60
C TYR A 173 9.41 6.29 -2.51
N LEU A 174 8.53 5.56 -1.85
CA LEU A 174 7.14 5.96 -1.61
C LEU A 174 6.94 6.23 -0.13
N VAL A 175 6.45 7.42 0.21
CA VAL A 175 6.16 7.86 1.58
C VAL A 175 4.67 8.17 1.68
N VAL A 176 3.95 7.41 2.49
CA VAL A 176 2.49 7.51 2.64
C VAL A 176 2.12 7.59 4.11
N THR A 177 2.00 8.80 4.64
CA THR A 177 1.58 9.04 6.04
C THR A 177 1.07 10.48 6.18
N GLY A 178 0.61 10.86 7.37
CA GLY A 178 0.05 12.17 7.68
C GLY A 178 -1.48 12.17 7.83
N THR A 179 -2.15 11.11 7.39
CA THR A 179 -3.59 10.92 7.59
C THR A 179 -3.89 10.73 9.08
N ASP A 180 -3.13 9.86 9.75
CA ASP A 180 -3.30 9.53 11.16
C ASP A 180 -3.02 10.73 12.09
N ASP A 181 -2.10 11.64 11.69
CA ASP A 181 -1.81 12.89 12.42
C ASP A 181 -3.06 13.77 12.56
N LEU A 182 -3.80 13.95 11.47
CA LEU A 182 -5.05 14.70 11.50
C LEU A 182 -6.18 13.87 12.13
N ALA A 183 -6.45 12.68 11.57
CA ALA A 183 -7.64 11.89 11.87
C ALA A 183 -7.63 11.36 13.30
N ASN A 184 -6.52 10.79 13.74
CA ASN A 184 -6.43 10.10 15.02
C ASN A 184 -5.85 11.03 16.09
N THR A 185 -4.80 11.78 15.78
CA THR A 185 -4.11 12.60 16.80
C THR A 185 -4.80 13.94 17.00
N TYR A 186 -4.92 14.78 15.98
CA TYR A 186 -5.46 16.14 16.13
C TYR A 186 -6.96 16.17 16.43
N PHE A 187 -7.75 15.44 15.64
CA PHE A 187 -9.20 15.50 15.75
C PHE A 187 -9.77 14.58 16.83
N THR A 188 -9.24 13.37 16.96
CA THR A 188 -9.80 12.36 17.86
C THR A 188 -9.26 12.46 19.28
N THR A 189 -7.99 12.86 19.49
CA THR A 189 -7.46 13.10 20.84
C THR A 189 -7.56 14.58 21.26
N PRO A 190 -7.49 14.90 22.57
CA PRO A 190 -7.42 16.28 23.03
C PRO A 190 -5.99 16.85 22.99
N PHE A 191 -4.95 16.01 23.01
CA PHE A 191 -3.57 16.42 23.34
C PHE A 191 -3.03 17.52 22.42
N ARG A 192 -3.08 17.32 21.10
CA ARG A 192 -2.55 18.31 20.15
C ARG A 192 -3.40 19.56 20.01
N ARG A 193 -4.70 19.51 20.31
CA ARG A 193 -5.58 20.69 20.30
C ARG A 193 -5.34 21.62 21.48
N LEU A 194 -4.74 21.13 22.56
CA LEU A 194 -4.31 21.96 23.69
C LEU A 194 -3.02 22.73 23.38
N GLU A 195 -2.22 22.24 22.44
CA GLU A 195 -0.91 22.82 22.08
C GLU A 195 -0.94 23.65 20.80
N TYR A 196 -1.80 23.27 19.84
CA TYR A 196 -1.82 23.85 18.50
C TYR A 196 -3.26 24.13 18.03
N ASP A 197 -3.44 25.31 17.42
CA ASP A 197 -4.52 25.49 16.47
C ASP A 197 -4.25 24.68 15.18
N LEU A 198 -5.29 24.47 14.37
CA LEU A 198 -5.21 23.57 13.22
C LEU A 198 -4.13 24.02 12.21
N PRO A 199 -4.01 25.32 11.85
CA PRO A 199 -2.96 25.76 10.96
C PRO A 199 -1.54 25.53 11.50
N SER A 200 -1.30 25.79 12.80
CA SER A 200 0.01 25.56 13.40
C SER A 200 0.36 24.09 13.47
N TYR A 201 -0.63 23.23 13.75
CA TYR A 201 -0.43 21.77 13.75
C TYR A 201 -0.10 21.23 12.36
N ILE A 202 -0.81 21.69 11.33
CA ILE A 202 -0.51 21.31 9.93
C ILE A 202 0.89 21.79 9.55
N ASN A 203 1.27 23.01 9.94
CA ASN A 203 2.64 23.49 9.70
C ASN A 203 3.69 22.60 10.40
N PHE A 204 3.46 22.22 11.66
CA PHE A 204 4.33 21.28 12.38
C PHE A 204 4.46 19.92 11.65
N THR A 205 3.34 19.38 11.18
CA THR A 205 3.29 18.12 10.42
C THR A 205 4.09 18.22 9.12
N VAL A 206 3.95 19.32 8.38
CA VAL A 206 4.69 19.57 7.13
C VAL A 206 6.19 19.75 7.39
N GLN A 207 6.58 20.41 8.48
CA GLN A 207 8.00 20.51 8.85
C GLN A 207 8.58 19.14 9.21
N SER A 208 7.83 18.32 9.95
CA SER A 208 8.24 16.95 10.30
C SER A 208 8.40 16.08 9.05
N ALA A 209 7.47 16.19 8.09
CA ALA A 209 7.60 15.58 6.77
C ALA A 209 8.85 16.08 6.03
N SER A 210 9.09 17.40 5.99
CA SER A 210 10.27 17.99 5.35
C SER A 210 11.58 17.44 5.95
N THR A 211 11.66 17.35 7.27
CA THR A 211 12.81 16.77 7.98
C THR A 211 13.02 15.30 7.60
N PHE A 212 11.96 14.48 7.60
CA PHE A 212 12.04 13.08 7.20
C PHE A 212 12.58 12.92 5.77
N ILE A 213 12.05 13.69 4.82
CA ILE A 213 12.47 13.63 3.41
C ILE A 213 13.93 14.05 3.24
N GLN A 214 14.39 15.06 3.98
CA GLN A 214 15.80 15.45 4.00
C GLN A 214 16.69 14.34 4.57
N LYS A 215 16.31 13.70 5.69
CA LYS A 215 17.03 12.54 6.25
C LYS A 215 17.12 11.41 5.21
N LEU A 216 16.01 11.06 4.57
CA LEU A 216 15.95 10.02 3.54
C LEU A 216 16.84 10.36 2.33
N TYR A 217 16.85 11.63 1.89
CA TYR A 217 17.76 12.12 0.86
C TYR A 217 19.24 11.99 1.26
N HIS A 218 19.59 12.35 2.50
CA HIS A 218 20.96 12.19 3.01
C HIS A 218 21.39 10.73 3.10
N LEU A 219 20.44 9.81 3.28
CA LEU A 219 20.69 8.37 3.19
C LEU A 219 20.83 7.84 1.75
N GLY A 220 20.74 8.69 0.73
CA GLY A 220 21.00 8.34 -0.67
C GLY A 220 19.76 8.25 -1.54
N ALA A 221 18.56 8.44 -1.00
CA ALA A 221 17.35 8.46 -1.82
C ALA A 221 17.36 9.63 -2.80
N ARG A 222 16.98 9.39 -4.05
CA ARG A 222 16.91 10.43 -5.09
C ARG A 222 15.55 10.58 -5.74
N LYS A 223 14.75 9.53 -5.83
CA LYS A 223 13.40 9.58 -6.42
C LYS A 223 12.37 9.33 -5.32
N ILE A 224 11.85 10.40 -4.73
CA ILE A 224 10.98 10.33 -3.55
C ILE A 224 9.59 10.81 -3.94
N ARG A 225 8.58 10.02 -3.61
CA ARG A 225 7.17 10.32 -3.86
C ARG A 225 6.45 10.38 -2.54
N VAL A 226 5.89 11.54 -2.23
CA VAL A 226 5.12 11.77 -1.01
C VAL A 226 3.66 11.85 -1.37
N VAL A 227 2.86 10.96 -0.81
CA VAL A 227 1.43 10.89 -1.09
C VAL A 227 0.66 11.74 -0.08
N GLY A 228 -0.25 12.57 -0.57
CA GLY A 228 -1.12 13.38 0.27
C GLY A 228 -2.18 12.57 1.01
N ALA A 229 -2.85 13.21 1.96
CA ALA A 229 -3.97 12.64 2.68
C ALA A 229 -5.21 12.45 1.77
N PRO A 230 -6.02 11.41 2.01
CA PRO A 230 -7.31 11.22 1.34
C PRO A 230 -8.35 12.22 1.88
N PRO A 231 -9.61 12.18 1.40
CA PRO A 231 -10.72 12.91 2.03
C PRO A 231 -11.03 12.37 3.43
N ILE A 232 -10.28 12.85 4.43
CA ILE A 232 -10.31 12.33 5.81
C ILE A 232 -11.71 12.35 6.42
N GLY A 233 -12.48 13.41 6.18
CA GLY A 233 -13.84 13.55 6.68
C GLY A 233 -14.81 12.49 6.13
N CYS A 234 -14.44 11.85 5.02
CA CYS A 234 -15.20 10.76 4.42
C CYS A 234 -14.77 9.36 4.87
N LEU A 235 -13.71 9.22 5.67
CA LEU A 235 -13.32 7.92 6.22
C LEU A 235 -14.46 7.37 7.11
N PRO A 236 -14.78 6.06 7.06
CA PRO A 236 -15.89 5.49 7.83
C PRO A 236 -15.84 5.80 9.33
N SER A 237 -14.64 5.78 9.91
CA SER A 237 -14.39 6.13 11.31
C SER A 237 -14.74 7.58 11.61
N GLN A 238 -14.28 8.50 10.76
CA GLN A 238 -14.46 9.94 10.93
C GLN A 238 -15.91 10.35 10.65
N ARG A 239 -16.59 9.70 9.69
CA ARG A 239 -18.04 9.84 9.49
C ARG A 239 -18.84 9.42 10.71
N THR A 240 -18.38 8.40 11.43
CA THR A 240 -19.02 7.94 12.67
C THR A 240 -18.79 8.91 13.83
N LEU A 241 -17.60 9.50 13.93
CA LEU A 241 -17.22 10.38 15.03
C LEU A 241 -17.71 11.83 14.84
N ALA A 242 -17.70 12.34 13.61
CA ALA A 242 -17.92 13.77 13.30
C ALA A 242 -19.06 14.00 12.28
N GLY A 243 -19.50 12.98 11.55
CA GLY A 243 -20.51 13.11 10.49
C GLY A 243 -21.96 13.28 10.95
N GLY A 244 -22.20 13.48 12.24
CA GLY A 244 -23.55 13.57 12.82
C GLY A 244 -24.36 12.28 12.71
N ILE A 245 -25.68 12.38 12.91
CA ILE A 245 -26.61 11.23 12.87
C ILE A 245 -26.58 10.52 11.52
N GLU A 246 -26.53 11.29 10.44
CA GLU A 246 -26.51 10.80 9.06
C GLU A 246 -25.15 10.24 8.62
N ARG A 247 -24.12 10.35 9.48
CA ARG A 247 -22.74 9.94 9.20
C ARG A 247 -22.27 10.47 7.85
N ILE A 248 -22.50 11.74 7.56
CA ILE A 248 -22.04 12.36 6.31
C ILE A 248 -20.54 12.65 6.38
N CYS A 249 -19.92 12.99 5.25
CA CYS A 249 -18.54 13.46 5.29
C CYS A 249 -18.44 14.77 6.08
N ASP A 250 -17.46 14.85 6.99
CA ASP A 250 -17.22 16.08 7.74
C ASP A 250 -16.45 17.10 6.87
N PRO A 251 -17.00 18.31 6.63
CA PRO A 251 -16.37 19.31 5.78
C PRO A 251 -15.12 19.93 6.41
N THR A 252 -15.08 20.09 7.73
CA THR A 252 -13.92 20.64 8.45
C THR A 252 -12.72 19.71 8.35
N TYR A 253 -12.93 18.39 8.44
CA TYR A 253 -11.86 17.40 8.35
C TYR A 253 -11.32 17.32 6.92
N ASN A 254 -12.20 17.40 5.92
CA ASN A 254 -11.80 17.48 4.52
C ASN A 254 -11.06 18.79 4.19
N GLN A 255 -11.46 19.91 4.79
CA GLN A 255 -10.74 21.17 4.65
C GLN A 255 -9.34 21.10 5.28
N ALA A 256 -9.19 20.43 6.42
CA ALA A 256 -7.88 20.18 7.03
C ALA A 256 -6.99 19.32 6.13
N ALA A 257 -7.54 18.24 5.56
CA ALA A 257 -6.82 17.36 4.64
C ALA A 257 -6.35 18.11 3.38
N THR A 258 -7.23 18.89 2.75
CA THR A 258 -6.85 19.70 1.57
C THR A 258 -5.82 20.78 1.91
N PHE A 259 -5.89 21.36 3.11
CA PHE A 259 -4.90 22.33 3.56
C PHE A 259 -3.53 21.69 3.80
N LEU A 260 -3.48 20.54 4.49
CA LEU A 260 -2.26 19.73 4.63
C LEU A 260 -1.66 19.38 3.26
N ASN A 261 -2.48 18.89 2.34
CA ASN A 261 -2.07 18.51 0.98
C ASN A 261 -1.48 19.67 0.19
N SER A 262 -2.10 20.85 0.27
CA SER A 262 -1.58 22.08 -0.36
C SER A 262 -0.20 22.45 0.18
N GLN A 263 -0.02 22.37 1.51
CA GLN A 263 1.24 22.71 2.16
C GLN A 263 2.34 21.66 1.88
N LEU A 264 2.01 20.36 1.91
CA LEU A 264 2.92 19.29 1.51
C LEU A 264 3.37 19.44 0.05
N SER A 265 2.45 19.72 -0.87
CA SER A 265 2.77 19.94 -2.29
C SER A 265 3.80 21.07 -2.46
N LYS A 266 3.58 22.22 -1.81
CA LYS A 266 4.52 23.36 -1.84
C LYS A 266 5.88 23.00 -1.25
N GLU A 267 5.91 22.33 -0.10
CA GLU A 267 7.16 21.94 0.55
C GLU A 267 7.93 20.91 -0.28
N MET A 268 7.26 19.93 -0.92
CA MET A 268 7.91 18.98 -1.81
C MET A 268 8.50 19.66 -3.06
N GLN A 269 7.81 20.65 -3.64
CA GLN A 269 8.35 21.46 -4.74
C GLN A 269 9.61 22.24 -4.32
N LYS A 270 9.57 22.86 -3.14
CA LYS A 270 10.72 23.56 -2.55
C LYS A 270 11.90 22.61 -2.34
N LEU A 271 11.68 21.46 -1.71
CA LEU A 271 12.73 20.45 -1.49
C LEU A 271 13.30 19.95 -2.82
N ASN A 272 12.46 19.67 -3.82
CA ASN A 272 12.90 19.26 -5.15
C ASN A 272 13.82 20.29 -5.82
N SER A 273 13.55 21.60 -5.61
CA SER A 273 14.38 22.67 -6.15
C SER A 273 15.70 22.88 -5.38
N THR A 274 15.74 22.50 -4.11
CA THR A 274 16.87 22.77 -3.20
C THR A 274 17.82 21.57 -3.08
N LEU A 275 17.31 20.35 -3.22
CA LEU A 275 18.09 19.12 -3.08
C LEU A 275 18.61 18.65 -4.45
N PRO A 276 19.91 18.80 -4.74
CA PRO A 276 20.44 18.57 -6.07
C PRO A 276 20.32 17.11 -6.49
N LYS A 277 20.06 16.90 -7.79
CA LYS A 277 19.90 15.56 -8.39
C LYS A 277 18.79 14.72 -7.74
N SER A 278 17.86 15.36 -7.03
CA SER A 278 16.66 14.72 -6.53
C SER A 278 15.49 14.90 -7.50
N LYS A 279 14.53 13.99 -7.41
CA LYS A 279 13.22 14.06 -8.01
C LYS A 279 12.23 13.77 -6.89
N ILE A 280 11.79 14.82 -6.22
CA ILE A 280 10.83 14.79 -5.11
C ILE A 280 9.49 15.26 -5.65
N LEU A 281 8.48 14.41 -5.56
CA LEU A 281 7.16 14.67 -6.13
C LEU A 281 6.07 14.43 -5.09
N TYR A 282 5.12 15.35 -5.04
CA TYR A 282 3.84 15.14 -4.37
C TYR A 282 2.91 14.32 -5.28
N ILE A 283 2.15 13.39 -4.69
CA ILE A 283 1.09 12.64 -5.35
C ILE A 283 -0.24 13.01 -4.71
N ASP A 284 -1.18 13.43 -5.54
CA ASP A 284 -2.54 13.71 -5.10
C ASP A 284 -3.36 12.41 -4.97
N MET A 285 -3.61 12.00 -3.73
CA MET A 285 -4.54 10.91 -3.39
C MET A 285 -5.97 11.42 -3.17
N TYR A 286 -6.13 12.70 -2.83
CA TYR A 286 -7.41 13.26 -2.39
C TYR A 286 -8.45 13.26 -3.51
N THR A 287 -8.11 13.88 -4.64
CA THR A 287 -9.03 14.08 -5.76
C THR A 287 -9.56 12.77 -6.34
N PRO A 288 -8.73 11.77 -6.70
CA PRO A 288 -9.24 10.52 -7.27
C PRO A 288 -10.12 9.73 -6.29
N LEU A 289 -9.78 9.72 -5.00
CA LEU A 289 -10.60 9.03 -4.00
C LEU A 289 -11.92 9.77 -3.74
N LEU A 290 -11.92 11.10 -3.75
CA LEU A 290 -13.15 11.87 -3.63
C LEU A 290 -14.08 11.62 -4.83
N ASP A 291 -13.54 11.54 -6.04
CA ASP A 291 -14.34 11.23 -7.23
C ASP A 291 -14.99 9.85 -7.15
N ILE A 292 -14.27 8.83 -6.70
CA ILE A 292 -14.82 7.50 -6.45
C ILE A 292 -15.94 7.54 -5.41
N ILE A 293 -15.78 8.32 -4.33
CA ILE A 293 -16.79 8.46 -3.27
C ILE A 293 -18.05 9.15 -3.79
N LEU A 294 -17.91 10.18 -4.62
CA LEU A 294 -19.04 10.97 -5.13
C LEU A 294 -19.71 10.33 -6.35
N HIS A 295 -18.96 9.56 -7.15
CA HIS A 295 -19.42 8.98 -8.41
C HIS A 295 -19.10 7.48 -8.51
N PRO A 296 -19.52 6.64 -7.54
CA PRO A 296 -19.15 5.22 -7.50
C PRO A 296 -19.60 4.44 -8.75
N SER A 297 -20.73 4.83 -9.36
CA SER A 297 -21.25 4.20 -10.58
C SER A 297 -20.28 4.25 -11.77
N ASN A 298 -19.38 5.24 -11.81
CA ASN A 298 -18.36 5.35 -12.87
C ASN A 298 -17.30 4.24 -12.79
N TYR A 299 -17.22 3.56 -11.64
CA TYR A 299 -16.17 2.60 -11.31
C TYR A 299 -16.71 1.17 -11.11
N GLU A 300 -18.03 1.01 -11.01
CA GLU A 300 -18.71 -0.28 -10.84
C GLU A 300 -18.86 -1.05 -12.17
N GLN A 301 -18.82 -0.36 -13.32
CA GLN A 301 -18.96 -0.98 -14.64
C GLN A 301 -17.61 -1.54 -15.16
N LYS A 302 -17.24 -2.76 -14.72
CA LYS A 302 -16.32 -3.67 -15.44
C LYS A 302 -16.33 -5.10 -14.87
N THR A 303 -17.52 -5.62 -14.58
CA THR A 303 -17.76 -7.06 -14.49
C THR A 303 -18.99 -7.40 -15.31
N GLU A 304 -18.83 -7.35 -16.63
CA GLU A 304 -19.57 -8.28 -17.46
C GLU A 304 -18.76 -9.57 -17.47
N GLU A 305 -19.41 -10.67 -17.09
CA GLU A 305 -18.93 -12.02 -17.33
C GLU A 305 -18.65 -12.13 -18.83
N VAL A 306 -17.39 -12.42 -19.19
CA VAL A 306 -17.04 -12.75 -20.58
C VAL A 306 -17.62 -14.12 -20.85
N GLU A 307 -18.86 -14.15 -21.31
CA GLU A 307 -19.45 -15.25 -22.04
C GLU A 307 -19.42 -14.88 -23.53
N GLY A 308 -18.54 -15.54 -24.29
CA GLY A 308 -18.63 -15.72 -25.75
C GLY A 308 -18.64 -14.49 -26.67
N ASP A 309 -17.57 -14.38 -27.48
CA ASP A 309 -17.57 -13.93 -28.88
C ASP A 309 -17.77 -12.44 -29.23
N ARG A 310 -16.65 -11.71 -29.29
CA ARG A 310 -16.05 -11.12 -30.52
C ARG A 310 -15.08 -10.00 -30.15
N GLU A 311 -13.82 -10.13 -30.60
CA GLU A 311 -12.81 -9.07 -30.49
C GLU A 311 -13.17 -7.90 -31.40
N GLU A 312 -13.43 -6.74 -30.81
CA GLU A 312 -13.30 -5.45 -31.49
C GLU A 312 -12.10 -4.72 -30.88
N PRO A 313 -11.15 -4.20 -31.67
CA PRO A 313 -9.91 -3.66 -31.15
C PRO A 313 -10.15 -2.30 -30.46
N LEU A 314 -9.98 -2.28 -29.13
CA LEU A 314 -9.95 -1.07 -28.32
C LEU A 314 -8.76 -0.17 -28.73
N ASP A 315 -9.08 1.11 -28.94
CA ASP A 315 -8.16 2.23 -29.16
C ASP A 315 -7.00 2.25 -28.13
N PRO A 316 -5.72 2.27 -28.57
CA PRO A 316 -4.56 2.15 -27.69
C PRO A 316 -4.28 3.37 -26.78
N GLU A 317 -5.02 4.49 -26.88
CA GLU A 317 -4.65 5.73 -26.17
C GLU A 317 -5.31 6.01 -24.80
N LEU A 318 -6.22 5.16 -24.30
CA LEU A 318 -6.73 5.28 -22.92
C LEU A 318 -6.70 3.93 -22.18
N LYS A 319 -5.51 3.53 -21.71
CA LYS A 319 -5.45 2.53 -20.64
C LYS A 319 -5.87 3.21 -19.32
N PRO A 320 -6.93 2.74 -18.63
CA PRO A 320 -7.25 3.25 -17.31
C PRO A 320 -6.05 3.04 -16.37
N ILE A 321 -5.74 4.07 -15.59
CA ILE A 321 -4.58 4.15 -14.69
C ILE A 321 -4.62 3.05 -13.59
N ALA A 322 -5.79 2.43 -13.40
CA ALA A 322 -6.04 1.35 -12.46
C ALA A 322 -6.90 0.27 -13.15
N SER A 323 -6.56 -1.01 -12.94
CA SER A 323 -7.44 -2.11 -13.33
C SER A 323 -8.72 -2.11 -12.49
N SER A 324 -9.79 -2.79 -12.93
CA SER A 324 -11.03 -2.93 -12.13
C SER A 324 -10.75 -3.57 -10.76
N GLN A 325 -9.71 -4.40 -10.65
CA GLN A 325 -9.25 -4.99 -9.41
C GLN A 325 -8.52 -4.00 -8.50
N ASP A 326 -7.72 -3.08 -9.07
CA ASP A 326 -7.04 -2.01 -8.32
C ASP A 326 -8.06 -1.03 -7.73
N VAL A 327 -9.08 -0.67 -8.51
CA VAL A 327 -10.19 0.18 -8.07
C VAL A 327 -11.00 -0.53 -6.97
N ARG A 328 -11.31 -1.82 -7.11
CA ARG A 328 -11.96 -2.62 -6.06
C ARG A 328 -11.14 -2.69 -4.77
N SER A 329 -9.81 -2.82 -4.88
CA SER A 329 -8.95 -2.84 -3.69
C SER A 329 -8.95 -1.48 -2.96
N MET A 330 -8.90 -0.37 -3.71
CA MET A 330 -8.98 0.98 -3.15
C MET A 330 -10.36 1.30 -2.55
N ILE A 331 -11.45 0.84 -3.19
CA ILE A 331 -12.81 0.95 -2.64
C ILE A 331 -12.95 0.09 -1.39
N ASN A 332 -12.46 -1.16 -1.40
CA ASN A 332 -12.48 -2.05 -0.24
C ASN A 332 -11.65 -1.49 0.92
N TYR A 333 -10.52 -0.83 0.66
CA TYR A 333 -9.75 -0.09 1.66
C TYR A 333 -10.57 1.04 2.31
N SER A 334 -11.32 1.80 1.50
CA SER A 334 -12.14 2.93 1.98
C SER A 334 -13.44 2.49 2.69
N MET A 335 -13.97 1.31 2.37
CA MET A 335 -15.32 0.88 2.77
C MET A 335 -15.37 -0.16 3.89
N GLN A 336 -14.26 -0.62 4.47
CA GLN A 336 -14.32 -1.61 5.56
C GLN A 336 -14.79 -0.96 6.89
N PRO A 337 -16.02 -1.27 7.38
CA PRO A 337 -16.48 -0.78 8.68
C PRO A 337 -15.71 -1.41 9.86
N GLU A 338 -15.03 -2.54 9.62
CA GLU A 338 -14.26 -3.31 10.61
C GLU A 338 -12.80 -2.85 10.74
N CYS A 339 -12.33 -1.92 9.89
CA CYS A 339 -11.02 -1.25 10.00
C CYS A 339 -10.92 -0.24 11.14
N THR A 340 -12.03 0.03 11.83
CA THR A 340 -11.93 0.60 13.15
C THR A 340 -11.75 -0.55 14.11
N THR A 341 -10.62 -0.56 14.84
CA THR A 341 -10.64 -1.05 16.23
C THR A 341 -12.00 -0.63 16.78
N SER A 342 -12.85 -1.58 17.18
CA SER A 342 -14.24 -1.28 17.56
C SER A 342 -14.27 0.00 18.39
N PRO A 343 -15.33 0.83 18.35
CA PRO A 343 -15.41 2.00 19.22
C PRO A 343 -15.01 1.66 20.66
N LEU A 344 -15.31 0.44 21.13
CA LEU A 344 -14.84 -0.17 22.38
C LEU A 344 -13.32 -0.34 22.52
N ALA A 345 -12.55 -0.64 21.49
CA ALA A 345 -11.09 -0.74 21.55
C ALA A 345 -10.41 0.63 21.59
N LEU A 346 -10.89 1.62 20.84
CA LEU A 346 -10.40 3.01 20.97
C LEU A 346 -10.84 3.61 22.33
N HIS A 347 -12.08 3.35 22.75
CA HIS A 347 -12.61 3.77 24.05
C HIS A 347 -11.93 3.03 25.22
N ARG A 348 -11.55 1.75 25.06
CA ARG A 348 -10.74 1.02 26.05
C ARG A 348 -9.31 1.53 26.12
N SER A 349 -8.69 1.91 25.00
CA SER A 349 -7.38 2.57 25.00
C SER A 349 -7.44 3.95 25.68
N ILE A 350 -8.51 4.71 25.47
CA ILE A 350 -8.76 6.00 26.14
C ILE A 350 -9.05 5.80 27.65
N LEU A 351 -9.81 4.78 28.03
CA LEU A 351 -10.09 4.44 29.43
C LEU A 351 -8.85 3.89 30.16
N TRP A 352 -7.96 3.20 29.45
CA TRP A 352 -6.69 2.69 30.00
C TRP A 352 -5.67 3.82 30.25
N LEU A 353 -5.82 4.98 29.59
CA LEU A 353 -5.00 6.19 29.77
C LEU A 353 -5.44 7.12 30.92
N GLY A 354 -6.31 6.65 31.83
CA GLY A 354 -6.43 7.27 33.15
C GLY A 354 -7.20 8.59 33.24
N ILE A 355 -8.43 8.63 32.70
CA ILE A 355 -9.41 9.67 33.09
C ILE A 355 -10.30 9.09 34.20
N SER A 356 -9.78 9.11 35.43
CA SER A 356 -10.63 9.06 36.62
C SER A 356 -11.11 10.49 36.91
N ASN A 357 -12.39 10.76 36.66
CA ASN A 357 -13.23 11.69 37.44
C ASN A 357 -14.55 11.95 36.71
N VAL A 358 -15.52 11.06 36.88
CA VAL A 358 -16.92 11.46 37.02
C VAL A 358 -17.54 10.58 38.11
N ALA A 359 -18.22 11.25 39.04
CA ALA A 359 -18.74 10.74 40.28
C ALA A 359 -19.86 9.68 40.12
N HIS A 360 -19.99 8.90 41.19
CA HIS A 360 -21.00 7.89 41.50
C HIS A 360 -22.43 8.15 41.02
N SER A 361 -23.07 7.10 40.50
CA SER A 361 -24.33 6.57 41.08
C SER A 361 -24.65 5.17 40.51
N ASP A 362 -24.66 4.21 41.44
CA ASP A 362 -25.44 2.97 41.51
C ASP A 362 -25.58 2.07 40.28
N TRP A 363 -24.79 1.00 40.19
CA TRP A 363 -25.25 -0.33 39.74
C TRP A 363 -24.46 -1.44 40.49
N SER A 364 -25.19 -2.31 41.20
CA SER A 364 -24.67 -3.45 41.97
C SER A 364 -24.37 -4.65 41.06
N PRO A 365 -23.26 -5.39 41.25
CA PRO A 365 -22.91 -6.55 40.44
C PRO A 365 -23.40 -7.85 41.11
N ASP A 366 -24.70 -8.12 41.04
CA ASP A 366 -25.26 -9.42 41.39
C ASP A 366 -26.47 -9.69 40.49
N ASP A 367 -26.19 -10.14 39.27
CA ASP A 367 -27.14 -10.96 38.51
C ASP A 367 -26.42 -11.70 37.39
N PHE A 368 -26.82 -12.97 37.21
CA PHE A 368 -26.42 -13.92 36.18
C PHE A 368 -25.21 -14.83 36.45
N LEU A 369 -25.33 -15.62 37.51
CA LEU A 369 -24.96 -17.05 37.48
C LEU A 369 -26.24 -17.89 37.58
N HIS A 370 -26.65 -18.57 36.49
CA HIS A 370 -27.07 -19.98 36.49
C HIS A 370 -27.45 -20.46 35.06
N PRO A 371 -27.24 -21.76 34.75
CA PRO A 371 -27.31 -22.33 33.41
C PRO A 371 -28.71 -22.87 33.10
N VAL A 372 -29.16 -22.77 31.84
CA VAL A 372 -30.32 -23.52 31.35
C VAL A 372 -29.97 -24.31 30.09
N SER A 373 -30.13 -25.61 30.22
CA SER A 373 -30.06 -26.65 29.20
C SER A 373 -31.18 -26.52 28.16
N GLY A 374 -30.87 -26.68 26.87
CA GLY A 374 -31.86 -26.90 25.81
C GLY A 374 -31.19 -27.32 24.51
N ARG A 375 -31.53 -28.51 24.00
CA ARG A 375 -30.98 -29.11 22.78
C ARG A 375 -31.53 -28.45 21.51
N LEU A 376 -30.62 -28.25 20.56
CA LEU A 376 -30.71 -28.09 19.10
C LEU A 376 -32.10 -28.21 18.42
N SER A 377 -32.43 -27.20 17.60
CA SER A 377 -32.94 -27.43 16.24
C SER A 377 -32.25 -26.47 15.24
N ALA A 378 -31.86 -27.01 14.10
CA ALA A 378 -31.20 -26.28 13.01
C ALA A 378 -32.23 -25.48 12.21
N SER A 379 -32.27 -24.16 12.42
CA SER A 379 -32.86 -23.19 11.48
C SER A 379 -32.62 -21.76 11.97
N SER A 380 -31.41 -21.22 11.78
CA SER A 380 -31.17 -19.77 11.81
C SER A 380 -29.83 -19.45 11.12
N LEU A 381 -29.77 -19.72 9.81
CA LEU A 381 -28.88 -18.99 8.91
C LEU A 381 -29.64 -17.72 8.49
N ARG A 382 -29.61 -16.72 9.36
CA ARG A 382 -29.80 -15.32 8.96
C ARG A 382 -28.53 -14.57 9.34
N THR A 383 -27.54 -14.71 8.47
CA THR A 383 -26.47 -13.74 8.32
C THR A 383 -27.14 -12.39 8.10
N THR A 384 -26.97 -11.47 9.04
CA THR A 384 -27.41 -10.09 8.91
C THR A 384 -26.69 -9.47 7.71
N PHE A 385 -27.38 -9.40 6.58
CA PHE A 385 -26.96 -8.64 5.41
C PHE A 385 -26.92 -7.16 5.79
N CYS A 386 -25.73 -6.57 5.86
CA CYS A 386 -25.59 -5.12 5.74
C CYS A 386 -25.84 -4.76 4.27
N ILE A 387 -27.10 -4.44 3.99
CA ILE A 387 -27.56 -3.84 2.75
C ILE A 387 -27.06 -2.38 2.74
N TRP A 388 -26.30 -2.01 1.71
CA TRP A 388 -26.37 -0.64 1.18
C TRP A 388 -26.94 -0.75 -0.23
N SER A 389 -28.19 -0.32 -0.37
CA SER A 389 -28.86 -0.04 -1.64
C SER A 389 -28.79 1.48 -1.84
N PRO A 390 -28.52 1.98 -3.06
CA PRO A 390 -28.38 3.41 -3.30
C PRO A 390 -29.77 4.06 -3.30
N HIS A 391 -30.21 4.58 -2.15
CA HIS A 391 -31.39 5.45 -2.15
C HIS A 391 -31.01 6.89 -2.48
N ARG A 392 -31.52 7.31 -3.64
CA ARG A 392 -31.67 8.66 -4.18
C ARG A 392 -31.37 9.80 -3.20
N ILE A 393 -30.39 10.61 -3.58
CA ILE A 393 -30.35 12.03 -3.21
C ILE A 393 -31.66 12.67 -3.71
N VAL A 394 -32.56 12.94 -2.78
CA VAL A 394 -33.75 13.78 -3.06
C VAL A 394 -33.24 15.20 -3.23
N ARG A 395 -33.32 15.73 -4.45
CA ARG A 395 -33.14 17.16 -4.71
C ARG A 395 -34.28 17.92 -3.99
N PRO A 396 -34.02 19.09 -3.37
CA PRO A 396 -35.12 19.97 -2.99
C PRO A 396 -35.78 20.47 -4.27
N ALA A 397 -37.11 20.32 -4.35
CA ALA A 397 -37.92 20.97 -5.36
C ALA A 397 -38.47 22.28 -4.78
N GLY A 398 -38.34 23.36 -5.56
CA GLY A 398 -39.07 24.63 -5.35
C GLY A 398 -38.36 25.64 -4.49
#